data_AF-A0A6A3V289-F1
#
_entry.id   AF-A0A6A3V289-F1
#
_cell.length_a   1.000
_cell.length_b   1.000
_cell.length_c   1.000
_cell.angle_alpha   90.00
_cell.angle_beta   90.00
_cell.angle_gamma   90.00
#
_symmetry.space_group_name_H-M   'P 1'
#
loop_
_entity.id
_entity.type
_entity.pdbx_description
1 polymer ?
#
loop_
_entity_poly.entity_id
_entity_poly.type
_entity_poly.pdbx_seq_one_letter_code
_entity_poly.pdbx_strand_id
1 'polypeptide(L)'
;MSWGEYHTLKVEVGVARGWPKLDRRAEEWSHFPGVQYVLCVRVSNDLKTCQYRLNSVVDGHIETPRAPIVDIVNPTTVTFDSRRLLGLPFNAAVPLGFSDPTVTIDLFKAIKRGVDE
;
A
#
# COMPACT_ATOMS: atom_id res chain seq x y z
N MET A 1 -1.22 -16.73 19.40
CA MET A 1 -1.21 -15.72 18.32
C MET A 1 -1.56 -16.44 17.04
N SER A 2 -2.67 -16.08 16.39
CA SER A 2 -3.09 -16.74 15.14
C SER A 2 -2.48 -16.01 13.94
N TRP A 3 -1.97 -16.80 12.99
CA TRP A 3 -1.56 -16.36 11.67
C TRP A 3 -2.75 -15.67 10.97
N GLY A 4 -2.85 -14.35 11.08
CA GLY A 4 -4.00 -13.56 10.61
C GLY A 4 -4.17 -12.21 11.30
N GLU A 5 -3.53 -12.00 12.46
CA GLU A 5 -3.73 -10.77 13.25
C GLU A 5 -2.88 -9.57 12.76
N TYR A 6 -1.83 -9.80 11.97
CA TYR A 6 -0.96 -8.73 11.45
C TYR A 6 -0.81 -8.82 9.94
N HIS A 7 -1.22 -7.75 9.26
CA HIS A 7 -1.07 -7.59 7.81
C HIS A 7 0.08 -6.63 7.55
N THR A 8 1.01 -7.04 6.70
CA THR A 8 2.18 -6.24 6.29
C THR A 8 1.82 -5.09 5.35
N LEU A 9 0.73 -5.23 4.59
CA LEU A 9 0.18 -4.18 3.74
C LEU A 9 -1.21 -3.79 4.25
N LYS A 10 -1.44 -2.48 4.40
CA LYS A 10 -2.76 -1.87 4.56
C LYS A 10 -3.11 -1.05 3.34
N VAL A 11 -4.37 -1.11 2.92
CA VAL A 11 -4.89 -0.29 1.83
C VAL A 11 -5.99 0.61 2.40
N GLU A 12 -5.84 1.93 2.25
CA GLU A 12 -6.83 2.92 2.67
C GLU A 12 -7.38 3.62 1.42
N VAL A 13 -8.68 3.51 1.20
CA VAL A 13 -9.36 4.15 0.07
C VAL A 13 -10.20 5.32 0.57
N GLY A 14 -9.85 6.52 0.13
CA GLY A 14 -10.56 7.75 0.47
C GLY A 14 -11.38 8.26 -0.71
N VAL A 15 -12.67 7.95 -0.74
CA VAL A 15 -13.62 8.57 -1.68
C VAL A 15 -14.00 9.96 -1.16
N ALA A 16 -13.77 11.00 -1.96
CA ALA A 16 -14.00 12.41 -1.61
C ALA A 16 -13.24 12.92 -0.37
N ARG A 17 -12.29 12.14 0.14
CA ARG A 17 -11.41 12.55 1.25
C ARG A 17 -10.18 13.26 0.69
N GLY A 18 -9.74 14.31 1.38
CA GLY A 18 -8.47 14.96 1.09
C GLY A 18 -7.29 14.17 1.64
N TRP A 19 -6.11 14.40 1.07
CA TRP A 19 -4.84 13.81 1.51
C TRP A 19 -4.56 13.90 3.02
N PRO A 20 -4.85 15.02 3.73
CA PRO A 20 -4.61 15.07 5.18
C PRO A 20 -5.33 13.99 6.00
N LYS A 21 -6.53 13.55 5.56
CA LYS A 21 -7.26 12.48 6.24
C LYS A 21 -6.66 11.11 5.95
N LEU A 22 -6.19 10.89 4.71
CA LEU A 22 -5.50 9.66 4.33
C LEU A 22 -4.14 9.55 5.02
N ASP A 23 -3.39 10.65 5.10
CA ASP A 23 -2.10 10.70 5.78
C ASP A 23 -2.25 10.41 7.27
N ARG A 24 -3.28 10.97 7.93
CA ARG A 24 -3.61 10.62 9.32
C ARG A 24 -3.91 9.12 9.47
N ARG A 25 -4.69 8.54 8.57
CA ARG A 25 -4.97 7.09 8.60
C ARG A 25 -3.70 6.26 8.39
N ALA A 26 -2.80 6.70 7.51
CA ALA A 26 -1.53 6.03 7.30
C ALA A 26 -0.65 6.05 8.56
N GLU A 27 -0.60 7.17 9.28
CA GLU A 27 0.06 7.23 10.60
C GLU A 27 -0.64 6.34 11.64
N GLU A 28 -1.96 6.32 11.69
CA GLU A 28 -2.69 5.41 12.60
C GLU A 28 -2.35 3.95 12.29
N TRP A 29 -2.26 3.57 11.01
CA TRP A 29 -1.88 2.23 10.58
C TRP A 29 -0.41 1.89 10.85
N SER A 30 0.53 2.84 10.74
CA SER A 30 1.96 2.55 10.91
C SER A 30 2.31 2.08 12.32
N HIS A 31 1.54 2.49 13.33
CA HIS A 31 1.74 2.07 14.72
C HIS A 31 1.33 0.62 15.00
N PHE A 32 0.61 -0.04 14.08
CA PHE A 32 0.23 -1.45 14.27
C PHE A 32 1.44 -2.35 13.97
N PRO A 33 1.82 -3.27 14.89
CA PRO A 33 2.92 -4.18 14.68
C PRO A 33 2.81 -4.97 13.38
N GLY A 34 3.93 -5.13 12.68
CA GLY A 34 4.00 -5.90 11.44
C GLY A 34 3.60 -5.15 10.17
N VAL A 35 2.97 -3.97 10.25
CA VAL A 35 2.70 -3.14 9.06
C VAL A 35 4.03 -2.66 8.47
N GLN A 36 4.24 -2.94 7.19
CA GLN A 36 5.42 -2.56 6.40
C GLN A 36 5.08 -1.52 5.33
N TYR A 37 3.83 -1.52 4.86
CA TYR A 37 3.34 -0.62 3.83
C TYR A 37 1.92 -0.15 4.13
N VAL A 38 1.65 1.12 3.81
CA VAL A 38 0.28 1.65 3.71
C VAL A 38 0.09 2.28 2.34
N LEU A 39 -0.71 1.63 1.49
CA LEU A 39 -1.12 2.16 0.20
C LEU A 39 -2.39 3.00 0.39
N CYS A 40 -2.24 4.32 0.28
CA CYS A 40 -3.37 5.23 0.27
C CYS A 40 -3.80 5.50 -1.17
N VAL A 41 -5.09 5.33 -1.45
CA VAL A 41 -5.72 5.66 -2.73
C VAL A 41 -6.79 6.72 -2.51
N ARG A 42 -6.67 7.83 -3.22
CA ARG A 42 -7.65 8.91 -3.24
C ARG A 42 -8.45 8.83 -4.52
N VAL A 43 -9.77 8.83 -4.40
CA VAL A 43 -10.70 8.86 -5.53
C VAL A 43 -11.65 10.04 -5.37
N SER A 44 -11.80 10.88 -6.40
CA SER A 44 -12.77 11.97 -6.39
C SER A 44 -14.21 11.44 -6.52
N ASN A 45 -15.20 12.26 -6.12
CA ASN A 45 -16.62 11.90 -6.21
C ASN A 45 -17.08 11.54 -7.64
N ASP A 46 -16.51 12.21 -8.63
CA ASP A 46 -16.82 11.98 -10.04
C ASP A 46 -15.95 10.88 -10.67
N LEU A 47 -15.13 10.19 -9.86
CA LEU A 47 -14.18 9.15 -10.26
C LEU A 47 -13.14 9.59 -11.32
N LYS A 48 -13.06 10.90 -11.62
CA LYS A 48 -12.12 11.43 -12.63
C LYS A 48 -10.70 11.58 -12.11
N THR A 49 -10.55 11.78 -10.81
CA THR A 49 -9.24 11.89 -10.16
C THR A 49 -9.02 10.66 -9.30
N CYS A 50 -8.08 9.83 -9.73
CA CYS A 50 -7.56 8.70 -8.99
C CYS A 50 -6.08 8.97 -8.73
N GLN A 51 -5.67 8.98 -7.47
CA GLN A 51 -4.28 9.21 -7.06
C GLN A 51 -3.89 8.19 -6.01
N TYR A 52 -2.61 7.89 -5.89
CA TYR A 52 -2.09 7.06 -4.83
C TYR A 52 -0.82 7.61 -4.20
N ARG A 53 -0.51 7.06 -3.03
CA ARG A 53 0.76 7.20 -2.35
C ARG A 53 1.05 5.88 -1.65
N LEU A 54 2.22 5.31 -1.91
CA LEU A 54 2.71 4.15 -1.18
C LEU A 54 3.61 4.63 -0.05
N ASN A 55 3.16 4.49 1.20
CA ASN A 55 3.98 4.80 2.36
C ASN A 55 4.74 3.55 2.82
N SER A 56 6.06 3.65 2.94
CA SER A 56 6.92 2.67 3.61
C SER A 56 6.85 2.91 5.12
N VAL A 57 6.73 1.84 5.91
CA VAL A 57 6.76 1.89 7.38
C VAL A 57 8.08 1.30 7.87
N VAL A 58 8.81 2.07 8.66
CA VAL A 58 10.08 1.69 9.30
C VAL A 58 9.94 1.99 10.78
N ASP A 59 10.18 0.99 11.63
CA ASP A 59 10.08 1.08 13.08
C ASP A 59 8.76 1.70 13.60
N GLY A 60 7.64 1.37 12.94
CA GLY A 60 6.31 1.85 13.30
C GLY A 60 5.97 3.27 12.82
N HIS A 61 6.86 3.89 12.05
CA HIS A 61 6.71 5.25 11.53
C HIS A 61 6.71 5.27 10.01
N ILE A 62 5.99 6.23 9.43
CA ILE A 62 6.08 6.47 7.99
C ILE A 62 7.46 7.04 7.66
N GLU A 63 8.11 6.44 6.66
CA GLU A 63 9.41 6.88 6.16
C GLU A 63 9.38 8.35 5.72
N THR A 64 10.43 9.10 6.08
CA THR A 64 10.58 10.53 5.80
C THR A 64 11.78 10.77 4.87
N PRO A 65 11.65 11.56 3.78
CA PRO A 65 10.43 12.26 3.36
C PRO A 65 9.36 11.29 2.86
N ARG A 66 8.10 11.66 3.08
CA ARG A 66 6.97 10.86 2.61
C ARG A 66 7.01 10.73 1.09
N ALA A 67 6.64 9.55 0.60
CA ALA A 67 6.51 9.30 -0.84
C ALA A 67 5.60 10.32 -1.53
N PRO A 68 5.86 10.62 -2.82
CA PRO A 68 5.04 11.57 -3.58
C PRO A 68 3.61 11.04 -3.77
N ILE A 69 2.70 11.97 -4.05
CA ILE A 69 1.37 11.65 -4.57
C ILE A 69 1.51 11.47 -6.08
N VAL A 70 0.94 10.39 -6.60
CA VAL A 70 1.05 10.03 -8.02
C VAL A 70 -0.34 9.80 -8.58
N ASP A 71 -0.61 10.33 -9.78
CA ASP A 71 -1.87 10.08 -10.49
C ASP A 71 -1.92 8.63 -10.98
N ILE A 72 -3.07 7.99 -10.82
CA ILE A 72 -3.34 6.65 -11.33
C ILE A 72 -3.86 6.78 -12.77
N VAL A 73 -2.97 6.55 -13.73
CA VAL A 73 -3.26 6.48 -15.18
C VAL A 73 -2.98 5.08 -15.72
N ASN A 74 -3.43 4.76 -16.94
CA ASN A 74 -3.12 3.46 -17.54
C ASN A 74 -1.75 3.48 -18.26
N PRO A 75 -0.77 2.65 -17.88
CA PRO A 75 -0.69 1.82 -16.68
C PRO A 75 -0.13 2.58 -15.48
N THR A 76 -0.48 2.14 -14.27
CA THR A 76 0.16 2.60 -13.02
C THR A 76 0.57 1.38 -12.24
N THR A 77 1.87 1.13 -12.16
CA THR A 77 2.42 -0.03 -11.45
C THR A 77 2.93 0.37 -10.08
N VAL A 78 2.60 -0.42 -9.06
CA VAL A 78 3.12 -0.27 -7.70
C VAL A 78 3.99 -1.49 -7.39
N THR A 79 5.21 -1.24 -6.93
CA THR A 79 6.20 -2.27 -6.63
C THR A 79 6.45 -2.34 -5.14
N PHE A 80 6.48 -3.56 -4.61
CA PHE A 80 6.79 -3.88 -3.21
C PHE A 80 8.05 -4.71 -3.15
N ASP A 81 8.83 -4.55 -2.08
CA ASP A 81 9.84 -5.54 -1.70
C ASP A 81 9.11 -6.81 -1.22
N SER A 82 9.43 -7.94 -1.81
CA SER A 82 8.75 -9.21 -1.55
C SER A 82 8.92 -9.68 -0.12
N ARG A 83 10.11 -9.47 0.46
CA ARG A 83 10.43 -9.93 1.81
C ARG A 83 9.70 -9.10 2.85
N ARG A 84 9.67 -7.77 2.69
CA ARG A 84 8.89 -6.86 3.52
C ARG A 84 7.40 -7.12 3.37
N LEU A 85 6.91 -7.32 2.15
CA LEU A 85 5.51 -7.64 1.91
C LEU A 85 5.08 -8.96 2.58
N LEU A 86 5.97 -9.94 2.69
CA LEU A 86 5.68 -11.19 3.40
C LEU A 86 6.01 -11.13 4.90
N GLY A 87 6.57 -10.02 5.40
CA GLY A 87 6.97 -9.89 6.81
C GLY A 87 8.10 -10.85 7.19
N LEU A 88 8.95 -11.21 6.24
CA LEU A 88 10.00 -12.20 6.43
C LEU A 88 11.16 -11.63 7.26
N PRO A 89 11.66 -12.40 8.25
CA PRO A 89 12.93 -12.11 8.90
C PRO A 89 14.09 -12.06 7.89
N PHE A 90 15.18 -11.37 8.24
CA PHE A 90 16.35 -11.17 7.35
C PHE A 90 16.88 -12.46 6.71
N ASN A 91 16.90 -13.59 7.44
CA ASN A 91 17.42 -14.87 6.96
C ASN A 91 16.36 -15.88 6.47
N ALA A 92 15.06 -15.53 6.49
CA ALA A 92 14.02 -16.46 6.04
C ALA A 92 14.02 -16.58 4.51
N ALA A 93 13.82 -17.79 3.97
CA ALA A 93 13.68 -17.97 2.53
C ALA A 93 12.35 -17.38 2.03
N VAL A 94 12.35 -16.81 0.83
CA VAL A 94 11.09 -16.45 0.14
C VAL A 94 10.40 -17.73 -0.30
N PRO A 95 9.07 -17.88 -0.10
CA PRO A 95 8.34 -19.07 -0.52
C PRO A 95 8.52 -19.37 -2.01
N LEU A 96 8.68 -20.65 -2.35
CA LEU A 96 8.84 -21.08 -3.73
C LEU A 96 7.64 -20.61 -4.58
N GLY A 97 7.93 -19.99 -5.72
CA GLY A 97 6.91 -19.48 -6.65
C GLY A 97 6.39 -18.07 -6.30
N PHE A 98 6.78 -17.49 -5.17
CA PHE A 98 6.55 -16.07 -4.90
C PHE A 98 7.62 -15.22 -5.61
N SER A 99 7.27 -14.04 -6.10
CA SER A 99 8.21 -13.17 -6.80
C SER A 99 9.32 -12.68 -5.86
N ASP A 100 10.57 -12.60 -6.31
CA ASP A 100 11.74 -12.18 -5.53
C ASP A 100 12.73 -11.47 -6.49
N PRO A 101 13.21 -10.25 -6.21
CA PRO A 101 13.07 -9.49 -4.96
C PRO A 101 11.79 -8.66 -4.84
N THR A 102 10.97 -8.56 -5.89
CA THR A 102 9.83 -7.63 -5.90
C THR A 102 8.54 -8.24 -6.41
N VAL A 103 7.41 -7.72 -5.89
CA VAL A 103 6.06 -7.93 -6.41
C VAL A 103 5.58 -6.64 -7.04
N THR A 104 5.07 -6.71 -8.27
CA THR A 104 4.50 -5.56 -8.97
C THR A 104 3.03 -5.78 -9.25
N ILE A 105 2.19 -4.80 -8.92
CA ILE A 105 0.76 -4.80 -9.25
C ILE A 105 0.44 -3.67 -10.21
N ASP A 106 -0.47 -3.90 -11.14
CA ASP A 106 -1.08 -2.86 -11.96
C ASP A 106 -2.27 -2.27 -11.19
N LEU A 107 -2.03 -1.15 -10.51
CA LEU A 107 -3.03 -0.47 -9.68
C LEU A 107 -4.17 0.11 -10.51
N PHE A 108 -3.90 0.56 -11.75
CA PHE A 108 -4.94 1.04 -12.64
C PHE A 108 -5.97 -0.06 -12.93
N LYS A 109 -5.50 -1.27 -13.28
CA LYS A 109 -6.38 -2.43 -13.48
C LYS A 109 -7.13 -2.82 -12.20
N ALA A 110 -6.48 -2.78 -11.04
CA ALA A 110 -7.11 -3.12 -9.77
C ALA A 110 -8.27 -2.18 -9.43
N ILE A 111 -8.08 -0.86 -9.58
CA ILE A 111 -9.12 0.14 -9.34
C ILE A 111 -10.24 0.01 -10.37
N LYS A 112 -9.92 -0.14 -11.66
CA LYS A 112 -10.94 -0.29 -12.70
C LYS A 112 -11.88 -1.47 -12.41
N ARG A 113 -11.33 -2.63 -12.04
CA ARG A 113 -12.14 -3.81 -11.66
C ARG A 113 -13.07 -3.52 -10.49
N GLY A 114 -12.59 -2.81 -9.46
CA GLY A 114 -13.43 -2.45 -8.30
C GLY A 114 -14.49 -1.38 -8.57
N VAL A 115 -14.42 -0.67 -9.71
CA VAL A 115 -15.49 0.25 -10.15
C VAL A 115 -16.53 -0.48 -11.01
N ASP A 116 -16.11 -1.51 -11.74
CA ASP A 116 -16.98 -2.29 -12.64
C ASP A 116 -17.78 -3.40 -11.90
N GLU A 117 -17.46 -3.70 -10.64
CA GLU A 117 -18.16 -4.65 -9.73
C GLU A 117 -19.28 -3.97 -8.91
#